data_AF-A0A8I1MA53-F1
#
_entry.id   AF-A0A8I1MA53-F1
#
_cell.length_a   1.000
_cell.length_b   1.000
_cell.length_c   1.000
_cell.angle_alpha   90.00
_cell.angle_beta   90.00
_cell.angle_gamma   90.00
#
_symmetry.space_group_name_H-M   'P 1'
#
loop_
_entity.id
_entity.type
_entity.pdbx_description
1 polymer ?
#
loop_
_entity_poly.entity_id
_entity_poly.type
_entity_poly.pdbx_seq_one_letter_code
_entity_poly.pdbx_strand_id
1 'polypeptide(L)'
;MFRSFLRSFKGTLCAALLTLSLPVCAHAAATTTSYLMWQLPGSAISFPVYVYQNDTQVDYLYATTQQAFLGDYAPGTTNASFTLYYQDSNAAWHGCDMVLTNGQIATTTTCPGAVINKPVANSNVYTLAMGAIAWPAIDQAPTNPTNVDYAKRKITFKNDTQYAQIRIGEHCTVSANPDNSNCTNNLNLYEIAKGESATFYVDGDGTTPAQTPLAGLTSYGFTVTAYKKSASDDWVETGGYGKGQTPYATKIEFTHKAVPINNGAPSPEGSTNFDISAVDGYNISVTGYPAKPTYCTYTVPPENSNILGAGKYGPDIFLARITDSEKTCQSSSQLPQGYNKGDAPAKWDLTVTSNGKYQGCMSPCSYAKINNDSNQDLFCCAGKYKSSKTCDQATGVIGANNSTYVTNLAPPVSTHVYRFAYDDAIGDFACPAQTDFMIVFGTANG
;
A
#
# COMPACT_ATOMS: atom_id res chain seq x y z
N MET A 1 28.62 -46.82 58.28
CA MET A 1 29.54 -47.79 57.64
C MET A 1 28.99 -48.14 56.26
N PHE A 2 29.82 -47.96 55.21
CA PHE A 2 29.90 -48.76 53.95
C PHE A 2 28.62 -48.95 53.11
N ARG A 3 28.53 -48.77 51.78
CA ARG A 3 29.42 -48.52 50.62
C ARG A 3 28.47 -48.12 49.46
N SER A 4 28.71 -47.03 48.72
CA SER A 4 29.43 -46.96 47.44
C SER A 4 29.04 -48.01 46.38
N PHE A 5 28.55 -47.53 45.23
CA PHE A 5 29.02 -47.98 43.93
C PHE A 5 29.19 -46.79 42.98
N LEU A 6 30.44 -46.52 42.61
CA LEU A 6 30.83 -45.66 41.50
C LEU A 6 30.44 -46.31 40.17
N ARG A 7 30.13 -45.48 39.16
CA ARG A 7 30.85 -45.55 37.88
C ARG A 7 30.97 -44.18 37.22
N SER A 8 32.23 -43.84 36.97
CA SER A 8 32.75 -42.68 36.25
C SER A 8 32.44 -42.78 34.76
N PHE A 9 32.02 -41.67 34.15
CA PHE A 9 32.34 -41.38 32.75
C PHE A 9 32.83 -39.93 32.64
N LYS A 10 34.11 -39.80 32.29
CA LYS A 10 34.73 -38.57 31.80
C LYS A 10 34.33 -38.41 30.33
N GLY A 11 33.92 -37.21 29.93
CA GLY A 11 33.62 -36.87 28.54
C GLY A 11 33.44 -35.37 28.34
N THR A 12 34.57 -34.70 28.11
CA THR A 12 34.77 -33.50 27.28
C THR A 12 33.71 -32.39 27.33
N LEU A 13 34.02 -31.33 28.06
CA LEU A 13 33.35 -30.03 28.01
C LEU A 13 33.72 -29.33 26.67
N CYS A 14 32.90 -29.51 25.63
CA CYS A 14 32.91 -28.59 24.49
C CYS A 14 32.03 -27.40 24.86
N ALA A 15 32.66 -26.24 25.04
CA ALA A 15 31.98 -24.96 25.12
C ALA A 15 31.25 -24.70 23.79
N ALA A 16 29.96 -25.05 23.75
CA ALA A 16 29.09 -24.61 22.67
C ALA A 16 28.87 -23.10 22.85
N LEU A 17 29.51 -22.31 21.99
CA LEU A 17 29.13 -20.92 21.74
C LEU A 17 27.62 -20.89 21.48
N LEU A 18 26.85 -20.32 22.41
CA LEU A 18 25.51 -19.84 22.12
C LEU A 18 25.65 -18.65 21.17
N THR A 19 25.66 -18.91 19.87
CA THR A 19 25.25 -17.92 18.89
C THR A 19 23.74 -17.75 19.06
N LEU A 20 23.33 -16.69 19.76
CA LEU A 20 21.98 -16.15 19.65
C LEU A 20 21.79 -15.70 18.19
N SER A 21 21.40 -16.64 17.34
CA SER A 21 20.74 -16.36 16.08
C SER A 21 19.35 -15.85 16.46
N LEU A 22 19.22 -14.52 16.49
CA LEU A 22 17.91 -13.88 16.43
C LEU A 22 17.20 -14.49 15.22
N PRO A 23 16.02 -15.10 15.37
CA PRO A 23 15.25 -15.48 14.21
C PRO A 23 14.91 -14.16 13.52
N VAL A 24 15.53 -13.93 12.36
CA VAL A 24 14.92 -13.10 11.34
C VAL A 24 13.53 -13.69 11.20
N CYS A 25 12.51 -12.94 11.63
CA CYS A 25 11.13 -13.31 11.38
C CYS A 25 10.99 -13.34 9.85
N ALA A 26 11.26 -14.51 9.27
CA ALA A 26 10.65 -14.89 8.02
C ALA A 26 9.17 -14.73 8.28
N HIS A 27 8.60 -13.68 7.68
CA HIS A 27 7.17 -13.46 7.66
C HIS A 27 6.53 -14.81 7.35
N ALA A 28 5.78 -15.33 8.32
CA ALA A 28 5.04 -16.56 8.15
C ALA A 28 4.26 -16.39 6.83
N ALA A 29 4.62 -17.19 5.83
CA ALA A 29 3.92 -17.20 4.55
C ALA A 29 2.45 -17.44 4.89
N ALA A 30 1.64 -16.38 4.77
CA ALA A 30 0.20 -16.49 4.84
C ALA A 30 -0.20 -17.63 3.89
N THR A 31 -1.08 -18.52 4.37
CA THR A 31 -1.73 -19.59 3.59
C THR A 31 -1.79 -19.18 2.12
N THR A 32 -1.00 -19.85 1.26
CA THR A 32 -0.58 -19.31 -0.05
C THR A 32 -1.71 -19.38 -1.07
N THR A 33 -2.77 -18.62 -0.85
CA THR A 33 -3.81 -18.36 -1.84
C THR A 33 -3.11 -17.81 -3.06
N SER A 34 -3.24 -18.54 -4.16
CA SER A 34 -2.78 -18.05 -5.46
C SER A 34 -3.93 -17.32 -6.13
N TYR A 35 -3.61 -16.39 -7.01
CA TYR A 35 -4.58 -15.59 -7.73
C TYR A 35 -4.36 -15.71 -9.23
N LEU A 36 -5.43 -15.66 -10.01
CA LEU A 36 -5.33 -15.65 -11.47
C LEU A 36 -5.55 -14.23 -11.99
N MET A 37 -4.59 -13.71 -12.74
CA MET A 37 -4.61 -12.39 -13.33
C MET A 37 -4.75 -12.48 -14.86
N TRP A 38 -5.48 -11.56 -15.47
CA TRP A 38 -5.56 -11.41 -16.92
C TRP A 38 -4.25 -10.87 -17.49
N GLN A 39 -3.86 -11.37 -18.66
CA GLN A 39 -2.83 -10.77 -19.49
C GLN A 39 -3.30 -10.75 -20.95
N LEU A 40 -3.85 -9.62 -21.37
CA LEU A 40 -4.35 -9.43 -22.73
C LEU A 40 -3.25 -8.96 -23.70
N PRO A 41 -3.30 -9.33 -24.99
CA PRO A 41 -2.32 -8.90 -25.98
C PRO A 41 -2.46 -7.39 -26.30
N GLY A 42 -1.33 -6.75 -26.61
CA GLY A 42 -1.30 -5.34 -27.03
C GLY A 42 -1.58 -5.07 -28.50
N SER A 43 -1.88 -6.12 -29.26
CA SER A 43 -2.23 -6.05 -30.66
C SER A 43 -3.28 -7.12 -30.99
N ALA A 44 -3.89 -6.99 -32.17
CA ALA A 44 -4.94 -7.86 -32.71
C ALA A 44 -6.33 -7.78 -32.03
N ILE A 45 -6.43 -7.24 -30.82
CA ILE A 45 -7.69 -6.86 -30.18
C ILE A 45 -7.72 -5.35 -29.90
N SER A 46 -8.91 -4.81 -29.62
CA SER A 46 -9.07 -3.43 -29.17
C SER A 46 -9.46 -3.37 -27.70
N PHE A 47 -9.13 -2.25 -27.05
CA PHE A 47 -9.60 -1.94 -25.70
C PHE A 47 -10.70 -0.87 -25.78
N PRO A 48 -11.69 -0.90 -24.87
CA PRO A 48 -11.80 -1.82 -23.74
C PRO A 48 -12.30 -3.23 -24.10
N VAL A 49 -11.97 -4.20 -23.26
CA VAL A 49 -12.52 -5.56 -23.27
C VAL A 49 -13.51 -5.69 -22.10
N TYR A 50 -14.74 -6.10 -22.41
CA TYR A 50 -15.79 -6.36 -21.44
C TYR A 50 -15.80 -7.85 -21.10
N VAL A 51 -15.77 -8.19 -19.81
CA VAL A 51 -15.74 -9.58 -19.34
C VAL A 51 -17.08 -9.92 -18.70
N TYR A 52 -17.68 -11.02 -19.13
CA TYR A 52 -18.97 -11.51 -18.68
C TYR A 52 -18.84 -12.88 -18.02
N GLN A 53 -19.67 -13.11 -17.02
CA GLN A 53 -19.90 -14.42 -16.43
C GLN A 53 -21.42 -14.59 -16.27
N ASN A 54 -21.98 -15.65 -16.84
CA ASN A 54 -23.43 -15.91 -16.85
C ASN A 54 -24.24 -14.69 -17.35
N ASP A 55 -23.87 -14.13 -18.50
CA ASP A 55 -24.50 -12.96 -19.14
C ASP A 55 -24.48 -11.66 -18.31
N THR A 56 -23.73 -11.62 -17.22
CA THR A 56 -23.52 -10.42 -16.41
C THR A 56 -22.09 -9.92 -16.60
N GLN A 57 -21.92 -8.63 -16.92
CA GLN A 57 -20.59 -8.02 -16.96
C GLN A 57 -19.99 -8.02 -15.54
N VAL A 58 -18.82 -8.64 -15.39
CA VAL A 58 -18.09 -8.77 -14.12
C VAL A 58 -16.79 -7.98 -14.10
N ASP A 59 -16.24 -7.61 -15.26
CA ASP A 59 -15.01 -6.81 -15.34
C ASP A 59 -14.98 -5.94 -16.60
N TYR A 60 -14.08 -4.95 -16.59
CA TYR A 60 -13.81 -4.01 -17.66
C TYR A 60 -12.29 -3.81 -17.75
N LEU A 61 -11.72 -4.32 -18.84
CA LEU A 61 -10.28 -4.27 -19.07
C LEU A 61 -9.98 -3.13 -20.03
N TYR A 62 -9.25 -2.11 -19.60
CA TYR A 62 -9.07 -0.85 -20.33
C TYR A 62 -7.72 -0.71 -21.03
N ALA A 63 -6.72 -1.49 -20.63
CA ALA A 63 -5.40 -1.47 -21.24
C ALA A 63 -4.66 -2.79 -20.99
N THR A 64 -3.61 -3.03 -21.75
CA THR A 64 -2.68 -4.15 -21.53
C THR A 64 -1.89 -4.05 -20.23
N THR A 65 -1.71 -2.83 -19.73
CA THR A 65 -0.96 -2.55 -18.51
C THR A 65 -1.82 -2.70 -17.25
N GLN A 66 -3.13 -2.93 -17.39
CA GLN A 66 -4.01 -3.12 -16.25
C GLN A 66 -3.72 -4.44 -15.54
N GLN A 67 -3.61 -4.37 -14.22
CA GLN A 67 -3.63 -5.55 -13.36
C GLN A 67 -5.09 -5.87 -13.02
N ALA A 68 -5.63 -6.92 -13.63
CA ALA A 68 -7.02 -7.34 -13.43
C ALA A 68 -7.08 -8.80 -13.01
N PHE A 69 -7.80 -9.10 -11.93
CA PHE A 69 -7.82 -10.42 -11.30
C PHE A 69 -9.17 -11.11 -11.52
N LEU A 70 -9.13 -12.38 -11.94
CA LEU A 70 -10.30 -13.24 -12.04
C LEU A 70 -10.72 -13.79 -10.67
N GLY A 71 -9.79 -13.81 -9.72
CA GLY A 71 -10.01 -14.20 -8.35
C GLY A 71 -9.02 -15.24 -7.83
N ASP A 72 -9.41 -15.89 -6.75
CA ASP A 72 -8.65 -16.94 -6.09
C ASP A 72 -8.52 -18.16 -7.03
N TYR A 73 -7.32 -18.74 -7.07
CA TYR A 73 -6.97 -19.76 -8.03
C TYR A 73 -6.23 -20.91 -7.35
N ALA A 74 -6.74 -22.11 -7.57
CA ALA A 74 -6.17 -23.35 -7.09
C ALA A 74 -5.97 -24.27 -8.30
N PRO A 75 -4.71 -24.53 -8.69
CA PRO A 75 -4.41 -25.53 -9.72
C PRO A 75 -5.04 -26.87 -9.36
N GLY A 76 -5.76 -27.49 -10.29
CA GLY A 76 -6.41 -28.78 -10.08
C GLY A 76 -7.86 -28.71 -9.59
N THR A 77 -8.37 -27.55 -9.15
CA THR A 77 -9.74 -27.46 -8.60
C THR A 77 -10.56 -26.28 -9.09
N THR A 78 -9.95 -25.17 -9.54
CA THR A 78 -10.71 -24.01 -10.01
C THR A 78 -11.50 -24.30 -11.29
N ASN A 79 -12.80 -24.08 -11.26
CA ASN A 79 -13.66 -24.09 -12.45
C ASN A 79 -14.22 -22.68 -12.67
N ALA A 80 -14.14 -22.18 -13.90
CA ALA A 80 -14.66 -20.86 -14.25
C ALA A 80 -15.00 -20.78 -15.74
N SER A 81 -15.91 -19.89 -16.10
CA SER A 81 -16.27 -19.62 -17.48
C SER A 81 -16.49 -18.12 -17.63
N PHE A 82 -15.81 -17.51 -18.59
CA PHE A 82 -15.93 -16.10 -18.92
C PHE A 82 -16.15 -15.94 -20.40
N THR A 83 -16.96 -14.98 -20.79
CA THR A 83 -17.07 -14.53 -22.17
C THR A 83 -16.50 -13.13 -22.26
N LEU A 84 -15.59 -12.90 -23.19
CA LEU A 84 -14.90 -11.64 -23.37
C LEU A 84 -15.33 -11.01 -24.69
N TYR A 85 -15.53 -9.70 -24.68
CA TYR A 85 -15.95 -8.93 -25.86
C TYR A 85 -15.12 -7.67 -26.03
N TYR A 86 -14.83 -7.29 -27.27
CA TYR A 86 -14.38 -5.94 -27.60
C TYR A 86 -15.06 -5.45 -28.89
N GLN A 87 -15.00 -4.13 -29.09
CA GLN A 87 -15.46 -3.49 -30.31
C GLN A 87 -14.25 -2.99 -31.10
N ASP A 88 -14.19 -3.29 -32.40
CA ASP A 88 -13.13 -2.80 -33.28
C ASP A 88 -13.36 -1.34 -33.70
N SER A 89 -12.42 -0.78 -34.49
CA SER A 89 -12.52 0.59 -34.99
C SER A 89 -13.69 0.84 -35.96
N ASN A 90 -14.32 -0.22 -36.49
CA ASN A 90 -15.48 -0.15 -37.38
C ASN A 90 -16.79 -0.35 -36.63
N ALA A 91 -16.76 -0.32 -35.30
CA ALA A 91 -17.89 -0.61 -34.42
C ALA A 91 -18.41 -2.06 -34.51
N ALA A 92 -17.65 -2.99 -35.09
CA ALA A 92 -17.98 -4.40 -35.12
C ALA A 92 -17.60 -5.08 -33.80
N TRP A 93 -18.47 -5.98 -33.32
CA TRP A 93 -18.24 -6.74 -32.10
C TRP A 93 -17.46 -8.02 -32.38
N HIS A 94 -16.52 -8.31 -31.48
CA HIS A 94 -15.73 -9.53 -31.46
C HIS A 94 -15.84 -10.16 -30.08
N GLY A 95 -15.77 -11.49 -30.01
CA GLY A 95 -15.85 -12.18 -28.74
C GLY A 95 -15.22 -13.56 -28.71
N CYS A 96 -14.91 -14.02 -27.51
CA CYS A 96 -14.43 -15.37 -27.26
C CYS A 96 -14.83 -15.86 -25.86
N ASP A 97 -14.84 -17.19 -25.69
CA ASP A 97 -15.13 -17.88 -24.43
C ASP A 97 -13.86 -18.46 -23.84
N MET A 98 -13.66 -18.19 -22.57
CA MET A 98 -12.56 -18.67 -21.76
C MET A 98 -13.09 -19.61 -20.68
N VAL A 99 -12.78 -20.90 -20.79
CA VAL A 99 -13.28 -21.93 -19.87
C VAL A 99 -12.12 -22.59 -19.14
N LEU A 100 -12.22 -22.64 -17.81
CA LEU A 100 -11.32 -23.36 -16.93
C LEU A 100 -12.03 -24.57 -16.31
N THR A 101 -11.41 -25.74 -16.43
CA THR A 101 -11.84 -26.97 -15.77
C THR A 101 -10.69 -27.52 -14.94
N ASN A 102 -10.88 -27.70 -13.63
CA ASN A 102 -9.86 -28.19 -12.70
C ASN A 102 -8.54 -27.39 -12.79
N GLY A 103 -8.62 -26.07 -12.90
CA GLY A 103 -7.48 -25.17 -13.02
C GLY A 103 -6.69 -25.34 -14.33
N GLN A 104 -7.32 -25.85 -15.38
CA GLN A 104 -6.72 -25.98 -16.71
C GLN A 104 -7.64 -25.36 -17.76
N ILE A 105 -7.06 -24.87 -18.84
CA ILE A 105 -7.83 -24.38 -19.99
C ILE A 105 -8.57 -25.57 -20.61
N ALA A 106 -9.90 -25.48 -20.64
CA ALA A 106 -10.73 -26.51 -21.22
C ALA A 106 -10.69 -26.47 -22.75
N THR A 107 -10.91 -27.63 -23.39
CA THR A 107 -10.95 -27.76 -24.85
C THR A 107 -12.11 -27.01 -25.50
N THR A 108 -13.11 -26.58 -24.73
CA THR A 108 -14.24 -25.76 -25.16
C THR A 108 -13.92 -24.27 -25.22
N THR A 109 -12.72 -23.86 -24.81
CA THR A 109 -12.24 -22.48 -24.93
C THR A 109 -12.16 -22.08 -26.40
N THR A 110 -12.72 -20.92 -26.73
CA THR A 110 -12.64 -20.33 -28.07
C THR A 110 -11.68 -19.15 -28.13
N CYS A 111 -11.23 -18.62 -26.98
CA CYS A 111 -10.19 -17.59 -26.92
C CYS A 111 -8.85 -18.08 -27.50
N PRO A 112 -8.40 -17.53 -28.65
CA PRO A 112 -7.24 -18.08 -29.36
C PRO A 112 -5.94 -17.92 -28.59
N GLY A 113 -5.13 -18.98 -28.56
CA GLY A 113 -3.79 -18.95 -27.97
C GLY A 113 -3.76 -18.75 -26.45
N ALA A 114 -4.88 -18.98 -25.76
CA ALA A 114 -4.96 -18.87 -24.31
C ALA A 114 -4.00 -19.86 -23.63
N VAL A 115 -3.23 -19.38 -22.65
CA VAL A 115 -2.32 -20.19 -21.81
C VAL A 115 -2.37 -19.73 -20.36
N ILE A 116 -2.15 -20.65 -19.42
CA ILE A 116 -1.93 -20.30 -18.01
C ILE A 116 -0.44 -20.43 -17.70
N ASN A 117 0.18 -19.32 -17.34
CA ASN A 117 1.56 -19.30 -16.87
C ASN A 117 1.59 -19.45 -15.34
N LYS A 118 2.50 -20.29 -14.87
CA LYS A 118 2.77 -20.45 -13.45
C LYS A 118 3.44 -19.20 -12.90
N PRO A 119 3.24 -18.89 -11.60
CA PRO A 119 3.97 -17.82 -10.95
C PRO A 119 5.47 -18.06 -11.05
N VAL A 120 6.22 -16.97 -11.19
CA VAL A 120 7.66 -16.98 -10.95
C VAL A 120 7.94 -17.32 -9.48
N ALA A 121 9.17 -17.72 -9.16
CA ALA A 121 9.55 -18.06 -7.79
C ALA A 121 9.15 -16.93 -6.79
N ASN A 122 8.58 -17.31 -5.65
CA ASN A 122 8.07 -16.44 -4.58
C ASN A 122 6.87 -15.55 -4.91
N SER A 123 6.35 -15.59 -6.15
CA SER A 123 5.06 -15.00 -6.49
C SER A 123 3.91 -15.97 -6.21
N ASN A 124 2.71 -15.44 -5.98
CA ASN A 124 1.47 -16.19 -5.90
C ASN A 124 0.51 -15.87 -7.07
N VAL A 125 0.97 -15.19 -8.11
CA VAL A 125 0.15 -14.75 -9.25
C VAL A 125 0.35 -15.66 -10.45
N TYR A 126 -0.69 -16.39 -10.82
CA TYR A 126 -0.80 -17.04 -12.14
C TYR A 126 -1.30 -16.02 -13.16
N THR A 127 -0.83 -16.11 -14.40
CA THR A 127 -1.36 -15.28 -15.49
C THR A 127 -2.09 -16.13 -16.51
N LEU A 128 -3.33 -15.73 -16.79
CA LEU A 128 -4.09 -16.22 -17.93
C LEU A 128 -3.82 -15.29 -19.11
N ALA A 129 -2.88 -15.71 -19.96
CA ALA A 129 -2.44 -14.94 -21.11
C ALA A 129 -3.23 -15.33 -22.35
N MET A 130 -3.66 -14.34 -23.12
CA MET A 130 -4.34 -14.53 -24.41
C MET A 130 -3.35 -14.35 -25.57
N GLY A 131 -3.53 -15.12 -26.64
CA GLY A 131 -2.69 -14.99 -27.83
C GLY A 131 -2.96 -13.68 -28.58
N ALA A 132 -1.94 -13.14 -29.26
CA ALA A 132 -2.06 -11.95 -30.12
C ALA A 132 -2.76 -12.27 -31.46
N ILE A 133 -3.99 -12.77 -31.37
CA ILE A 133 -4.83 -13.21 -32.47
C ILE A 133 -6.20 -12.56 -32.30
N ALA A 134 -6.72 -11.94 -33.36
CA ALA A 134 -8.04 -11.32 -33.34
C ALA A 134 -9.12 -12.34 -33.02
N TRP A 135 -10.11 -11.93 -32.22
CA TRP A 135 -11.25 -12.79 -31.90
C TRP A 135 -12.25 -12.81 -33.04
N PRO A 136 -13.01 -13.90 -33.23
CA PRO A 136 -14.02 -13.96 -34.27
C PRO A 136 -15.05 -12.84 -34.08
N ALA A 137 -15.52 -12.29 -35.21
CA ALA A 137 -16.65 -11.39 -35.20
C ALA A 137 -17.90 -12.12 -34.70
N ILE A 138 -18.76 -11.40 -33.99
CA ILE A 138 -20.03 -11.91 -33.49
C ILE A 138 -21.19 -11.08 -34.03
N ASP A 139 -22.29 -11.75 -34.34
CA ASP A 139 -23.46 -11.10 -34.94
C ASP A 139 -24.34 -10.38 -33.90
N GLN A 140 -24.15 -10.68 -32.62
CA GLN A 140 -24.91 -10.10 -31.52
C GLN A 140 -23.98 -9.33 -30.59
N ALA A 141 -24.29 -8.05 -30.39
CA ALA A 141 -23.62 -7.24 -29.38
C ALA A 141 -23.84 -7.85 -27.98
N PRO A 142 -22.88 -7.72 -27.05
CA PRO A 142 -23.08 -8.15 -25.67
C PRO A 142 -24.25 -7.39 -25.03
N THR A 143 -24.90 -8.03 -24.06
CA THR A 143 -26.06 -7.44 -23.38
C THR A 143 -25.61 -6.31 -22.46
N ASN A 144 -25.99 -5.07 -22.77
CA ASN A 144 -25.77 -3.88 -21.94
C ASN A 144 -24.29 -3.68 -21.50
N PRO A 145 -23.32 -3.57 -22.42
CA PRO A 145 -21.95 -3.24 -22.05
C PRO A 145 -21.92 -1.88 -21.36
N THR A 146 -21.34 -1.85 -20.16
CA THR A 146 -21.22 -0.65 -19.34
C THR A 146 -19.76 -0.31 -19.15
N ASN A 147 -19.40 0.95 -19.40
CA ASN A 147 -18.08 1.45 -19.05
C ASN A 147 -17.99 1.66 -17.53
N VAL A 148 -16.81 1.46 -16.95
CA VAL A 148 -16.56 1.83 -15.57
C VAL A 148 -16.61 3.36 -15.45
N ASP A 149 -17.40 3.84 -14.49
CA ASP A 149 -17.52 5.27 -14.18
C ASP A 149 -16.39 5.70 -13.24
N TYR A 150 -15.33 6.27 -13.82
CA TYR A 150 -14.19 6.80 -13.07
C TYR A 150 -14.47 8.18 -12.45
N ALA A 151 -15.56 8.86 -12.82
CA ALA A 151 -15.87 10.20 -12.30
C ALA A 151 -16.30 10.20 -10.82
N LYS A 152 -16.43 9.02 -10.21
CA LYS A 152 -16.91 8.82 -8.84
C LYS A 152 -15.88 8.17 -7.92
N ARG A 153 -14.61 8.07 -8.31
CA ARG A 153 -13.56 7.53 -7.44
C ARG A 153 -13.45 8.33 -6.14
N LYS A 154 -13.39 7.66 -5.00
CA LYS A 154 -13.44 8.31 -3.68
C LYS A 154 -12.41 7.79 -2.70
N ILE A 155 -11.97 8.69 -1.84
CA ILE A 155 -11.25 8.39 -0.60
C ILE A 155 -12.12 8.90 0.54
N THR A 156 -12.54 8.01 1.44
CA THR A 156 -13.35 8.37 2.59
C THR A 156 -12.50 8.34 3.85
N PHE A 157 -12.47 9.46 4.57
CA PHE A 157 -11.80 9.62 5.85
C PHE A 157 -12.84 9.51 6.96
N LYS A 158 -12.62 8.61 7.92
CA LYS A 158 -13.49 8.42 9.09
C LYS A 158 -12.75 8.77 10.37
N ASN A 159 -13.37 9.56 11.25
CA ASN A 159 -12.86 9.78 12.59
C ASN A 159 -13.46 8.76 13.57
N ASP A 160 -12.71 7.72 13.92
CA ASP A 160 -13.04 6.73 14.94
C ASP A 160 -12.13 6.84 16.18
N THR A 161 -11.56 8.03 16.38
CA THR A 161 -10.62 8.29 17.48
C THR A 161 -11.38 8.60 18.77
N GLN A 162 -10.65 8.75 19.88
CA GLN A 162 -11.23 9.31 21.10
C GLN A 162 -11.60 10.81 20.97
N TYR A 163 -11.10 11.52 19.97
CA TYR A 163 -11.23 12.97 19.84
C TYR A 163 -12.58 13.37 19.26
N ALA A 164 -13.20 14.40 19.84
CA ALA A 164 -14.48 14.93 19.38
C ALA A 164 -14.44 15.40 17.93
N GLN A 165 -13.30 15.94 17.49
CA GLN A 165 -13.04 16.34 16.11
C GLN A 165 -11.58 16.10 15.74
N ILE A 166 -11.33 15.75 14.48
CA ILE A 166 -9.99 15.76 13.86
C ILE A 166 -10.01 16.66 12.64
N ARG A 167 -8.83 17.15 12.26
CA ARG A 167 -8.62 17.91 11.04
C ARG A 167 -7.67 17.16 10.12
N ILE A 168 -8.06 17.03 8.86
CA ILE A 168 -7.24 16.43 7.80
C ILE A 168 -6.64 17.54 6.95
N GLY A 169 -5.32 17.50 6.78
CA GLY A 169 -4.60 18.29 5.79
C GLY A 169 -4.26 17.46 4.55
N GLU A 170 -4.06 18.14 3.45
CA GLU A 170 -3.59 17.63 2.16
C GLU A 170 -2.26 18.29 1.81
N HIS A 171 -1.30 17.45 1.44
CA HIS A 171 -0.03 17.86 0.87
C HIS A 171 0.15 17.14 -0.47
N CYS A 172 0.21 17.88 -1.56
CA CYS A 172 0.54 17.33 -2.88
C CYS A 172 2.01 17.58 -3.19
N THR A 173 2.62 16.71 -4.00
CA THR A 173 4.01 16.89 -4.41
C THR A 173 4.07 17.48 -5.83
N VAL A 174 4.81 18.59 -5.97
CA VAL A 174 5.15 19.16 -7.29
C VAL A 174 6.45 18.56 -7.84
N SER A 175 7.12 17.64 -7.14
CA SER A 175 8.43 17.14 -7.57
C SER A 175 8.40 16.42 -8.92
N ALA A 176 7.31 15.72 -9.24
CA ALA A 176 7.11 15.10 -10.56
C ALA A 176 6.67 16.10 -11.65
N ASN A 177 6.09 17.23 -11.26
CA ASN A 177 5.69 18.31 -12.15
C ASN A 177 5.69 19.64 -11.37
N PRO A 178 6.83 20.36 -11.36
CA PRO A 178 7.02 21.58 -10.58
C PRO A 178 6.00 22.68 -10.90
N ASP A 179 5.42 22.62 -12.10
CA ASP A 179 4.50 23.61 -12.65
C ASP A 179 3.03 23.19 -12.50
N ASN A 180 2.74 22.15 -11.72
CA ASN A 180 1.36 21.72 -11.49
C ASN A 180 0.59 22.75 -10.65
N SER A 181 -0.02 23.73 -11.31
CA SER A 181 -0.85 24.77 -10.69
C SER A 181 -2.04 24.22 -9.89
N ASN A 182 -2.39 22.95 -10.08
CA ASN A 182 -3.45 22.27 -9.34
C ASN A 182 -2.98 21.70 -8.01
N CYS A 183 -1.66 21.61 -7.79
CA CYS A 183 -1.11 21.21 -6.51
C CYS A 183 -1.14 22.38 -5.52
N THR A 184 -2.21 22.44 -4.73
CA THR A 184 -2.37 23.38 -3.63
C THR A 184 -2.40 22.64 -2.31
N ASN A 185 -1.38 22.82 -1.47
CA ASN A 185 -1.37 22.27 -0.12
C ASN A 185 -2.45 22.93 0.73
N ASN A 186 -3.29 22.13 1.38
CA ASN A 186 -4.36 22.60 2.25
C ASN A 186 -4.15 22.06 3.67
N LEU A 187 -3.95 22.95 4.64
CA LEU A 187 -3.76 22.53 6.04
C LEU A 187 -5.03 22.01 6.70
N ASN A 188 -6.19 22.47 6.20
CA ASN A 188 -7.51 22.26 6.78
C ASN A 188 -8.49 21.84 5.68
N LEU A 189 -8.24 20.69 5.05
CA LEU A 189 -9.09 20.17 3.99
C LEU A 189 -10.46 19.75 4.55
N TYR A 190 -10.46 18.97 5.63
CA TYR A 190 -11.68 18.53 6.30
C TYR A 190 -11.58 18.66 7.81
N GLU A 191 -12.72 18.94 8.46
CA GLU A 191 -12.92 18.76 9.89
C GLU A 191 -13.97 17.66 10.09
N ILE A 192 -13.62 16.61 10.82
CA ILE A 192 -14.42 15.40 10.92
C ILE A 192 -14.76 15.14 12.39
N ALA A 193 -16.04 15.23 12.73
CA ALA A 193 -16.52 14.91 14.07
C ALA A 193 -16.40 13.42 14.36
N LYS A 194 -16.31 13.06 15.65
CA LYS A 194 -16.24 11.65 16.07
C LYS A 194 -17.43 10.85 15.54
N GLY A 195 -17.14 9.71 14.94
CA GLY A 195 -18.15 8.81 14.34
C GLY A 195 -18.56 9.20 12.92
N GLU A 196 -18.20 10.40 12.45
CA GLU A 196 -18.52 10.91 11.12
C GLU A 196 -17.40 10.63 10.11
N SER A 197 -17.72 10.85 8.84
CA SER A 197 -16.79 10.71 7.71
C SER A 197 -16.84 11.92 6.78
N ALA A 198 -15.72 12.19 6.10
CA ALA A 198 -15.63 13.10 4.97
C ALA A 198 -15.11 12.36 3.75
N THR A 199 -15.53 12.77 2.55
CA THR A 199 -15.16 12.11 1.31
C THR A 199 -14.45 13.07 0.38
N PHE A 200 -13.25 12.69 -0.03
CA PHE A 200 -12.51 13.30 -1.12
C PHE A 200 -12.81 12.57 -2.41
N TYR A 201 -13.34 13.28 -3.40
CA TYR A 201 -13.53 12.76 -4.75
C TYR A 201 -12.20 12.89 -5.50
N VAL A 202 -11.80 11.86 -6.25
CA VAL A 202 -10.53 11.84 -7.01
C VAL A 202 -10.69 12.47 -8.40
N ASP A 203 -11.89 12.43 -8.96
CA ASP A 203 -12.24 13.09 -10.22
C ASP A 203 -13.50 13.93 -10.02
N GLY A 204 -13.61 15.03 -10.77
CA GLY A 204 -14.85 15.80 -10.81
C GLY A 204 -15.94 15.04 -11.58
N ASP A 205 -17.16 15.03 -11.04
CA ASP A 205 -18.34 14.43 -11.69
C ASP A 205 -19.06 15.36 -12.69
N GLY A 206 -18.45 16.52 -12.98
CA GLY A 206 -18.96 17.54 -13.89
C GLY A 206 -20.30 18.18 -13.48
N THR A 207 -20.91 17.81 -12.35
CA THR A 207 -22.28 18.20 -11.98
C THR A 207 -22.44 18.62 -10.51
N THR A 208 -21.50 18.26 -9.63
CA THR A 208 -21.45 18.69 -8.24
C THR A 208 -20.54 19.93 -8.11
N PRO A 209 -21.09 21.11 -7.74
CA PRO A 209 -20.27 22.28 -7.46
C PRO A 209 -19.54 22.03 -6.12
N ALA A 210 -18.21 22.07 -6.16
CA ALA A 210 -17.26 21.92 -5.05
C ALA A 210 -16.94 20.47 -4.62
N GLN A 211 -16.00 19.83 -5.33
CA GLN A 211 -14.80 19.14 -4.83
C GLN A 211 -14.13 18.41 -6.02
N THR A 212 -13.76 19.17 -7.05
CA THR A 212 -12.83 18.71 -8.08
C THR A 212 -11.49 18.38 -7.43
N PRO A 213 -10.87 17.26 -7.77
CA PRO A 213 -9.49 17.34 -8.18
C PRO A 213 -9.56 17.91 -9.57
N LEU A 214 -8.96 19.08 -9.65
CA LEU A 214 -8.60 19.68 -10.91
C LEU A 214 -7.90 18.57 -11.72
N ALA A 215 -8.37 18.32 -12.94
CA ALA A 215 -7.69 17.43 -13.86
C ALA A 215 -6.17 17.69 -13.79
N GLY A 216 -5.37 16.71 -13.36
CA GLY A 216 -3.89 16.82 -13.30
C GLY A 216 -3.23 16.67 -11.92
N LEU A 217 -3.96 16.47 -10.81
CA LEU A 217 -3.34 15.99 -9.55
C LEU A 217 -3.07 14.49 -9.62
N THR A 218 -1.80 14.09 -9.66
CA THR A 218 -1.41 12.68 -9.79
C THR A 218 -0.90 12.06 -8.49
N SER A 219 -0.42 12.85 -7.52
CA SER A 219 0.10 12.36 -6.25
C SER A 219 -0.19 13.34 -5.11
N TYR A 220 -0.72 12.82 -4.01
CA TYR A 220 -1.07 13.59 -2.83
C TYR A 220 -1.01 12.72 -1.57
N GLY A 221 -0.72 13.37 -0.45
CA GLY A 221 -0.63 12.78 0.87
C GLY A 221 -1.56 13.49 1.85
N PHE A 222 -2.19 12.73 2.72
CA PHE A 222 -3.05 13.28 3.78
C PHE A 222 -2.45 13.01 5.15
N THR A 223 -2.68 13.92 6.09
CA THR A 223 -2.23 13.79 7.48
C THR A 223 -3.28 14.37 8.42
N VAL A 224 -3.41 13.83 9.63
CA VAL A 224 -4.13 14.54 10.70
C VAL A 224 -3.25 15.70 11.18
N THR A 225 -3.72 16.92 10.98
CA THR A 225 -2.99 18.17 11.31
C THR A 225 -3.40 18.75 12.66
N ALA A 226 -4.60 18.43 13.16
CA ALA A 226 -5.03 18.85 14.49
C ALA A 226 -6.17 17.96 15.02
N TYR A 227 -6.42 18.04 16.34
CA TYR A 227 -7.61 17.45 16.96
C TYR A 227 -8.18 18.33 18.08
N LYS A 228 -9.44 18.04 18.45
CA LYS A 228 -10.07 18.54 19.68
C LYS A 228 -10.48 17.39 20.59
N LYS A 229 -10.13 17.47 21.88
CA LYS A 229 -10.51 16.43 22.86
C LYS A 229 -12.01 16.45 23.13
N SER A 230 -12.57 17.64 23.36
CA SER A 230 -14.00 17.91 23.41
C SER A 230 -14.38 19.02 22.43
N ALA A 231 -15.66 19.15 22.06
CA ALA A 231 -16.11 20.14 21.08
C ALA A 231 -15.78 21.59 21.48
N SER A 232 -15.68 21.86 22.79
CA SER A 232 -15.37 23.17 23.36
C SER A 232 -13.88 23.45 23.55
N ASP A 233 -13.00 22.46 23.37
CA ASP A 233 -11.56 22.65 23.55
C ASP A 233 -10.96 23.40 22.36
N ASP A 234 -9.84 24.08 22.61
CA ASP A 234 -8.98 24.60 21.56
C ASP A 234 -8.39 23.46 20.72
N TRP A 235 -8.08 23.77 19.46
CA TRP A 235 -7.38 22.85 18.58
C TRP A 235 -5.99 22.56 19.13
N VAL A 236 -5.67 21.27 19.25
CA VAL A 236 -4.32 20.80 19.47
C VAL A 236 -3.74 20.47 18.11
N GLU A 237 -2.85 21.33 17.64
CA GLU A 237 -2.09 21.10 16.41
C GLU A 237 -1.18 19.88 16.61
N THR A 238 -1.39 18.87 15.79
CA THR A 238 -0.52 17.70 15.70
C THR A 238 0.49 17.95 14.59
N GLY A 239 1.65 17.30 14.63
CA GLY A 239 2.70 17.49 13.62
C GLY A 239 2.18 17.39 12.18
N GLY A 240 2.98 17.86 11.21
CA GLY A 240 2.58 17.83 9.81
C GLY A 240 3.36 18.83 8.97
N TYR A 241 2.85 19.11 7.76
CA TYR A 241 3.47 20.01 6.78
C TYR A 241 2.96 21.45 6.88
N GLY A 242 2.48 21.86 8.05
CA GLY A 242 2.13 23.26 8.34
C GLY A 242 3.31 24.21 8.19
N LYS A 243 3.03 25.49 7.89
CA LYS A 243 4.07 26.52 7.78
C LYS A 243 4.83 26.65 9.11
N GLY A 244 6.11 26.28 9.11
CA GLY A 244 6.98 26.33 10.29
C GLY A 244 6.85 25.14 11.25
N GLN A 245 6.10 24.09 10.87
CA GLN A 245 5.99 22.86 11.65
C GLN A 245 7.04 21.83 11.18
N THR A 246 7.46 20.95 12.09
CA THR A 246 8.22 19.75 11.73
C THR A 246 7.28 18.55 11.64
N PRO A 247 7.36 17.72 10.59
CA PRO A 247 6.48 16.58 10.49
C PRO A 247 6.86 15.50 11.53
N TYR A 248 5.85 15.07 12.28
CA TYR A 248 5.82 13.86 13.10
C TYR A 248 4.46 13.15 12.94
N ALA A 249 3.95 13.15 11.71
CA ALA A 249 2.60 12.69 11.39
C ALA A 249 2.63 11.52 10.41
N THR A 250 1.67 10.62 10.61
CA THR A 250 1.46 9.54 9.65
C THR A 250 0.89 10.14 8.38
N LYS A 251 1.54 9.84 7.26
CA LYS A 251 1.10 10.26 5.93
C LYS A 251 0.37 9.12 5.23
N ILE A 252 -0.75 9.43 4.60
CA ILE A 252 -1.54 8.50 3.79
C ILE A 252 -1.39 8.96 2.35
N GLU A 253 -0.65 8.21 1.55
CA GLU A 253 -0.21 8.64 0.22
C GLU A 253 -0.98 7.88 -0.85
N PHE A 254 -1.38 8.62 -1.88
CA PHE A 254 -2.04 8.10 -3.05
C PHE A 254 -1.36 8.63 -4.31
N THR A 255 -1.24 7.77 -5.30
CA THR A 255 -0.90 8.17 -6.67
C THR A 255 -1.93 7.65 -7.63
N HIS A 256 -2.66 8.55 -8.29
CA HIS A 256 -3.62 8.25 -9.33
C HIS A 256 -3.06 8.68 -10.69
N LYS A 257 -3.25 7.84 -11.70
CA LYS A 257 -2.95 8.20 -13.08
C LYS A 257 -4.15 8.85 -13.77
N ALA A 258 -3.88 9.57 -14.85
CA ALA A 258 -4.92 10.18 -15.66
C ALA A 258 -5.85 9.11 -16.26
N VAL A 259 -7.10 9.50 -16.50
CA VAL A 259 -8.12 8.67 -17.15
C VAL A 259 -8.55 9.33 -18.46
N PRO A 260 -7.76 9.19 -19.54
CA PRO A 260 -8.16 9.68 -20.85
C PRO A 260 -9.37 8.91 -21.38
N ILE A 261 -10.07 9.53 -22.34
CA ILE A 261 -11.11 8.86 -23.12
C ILE A 261 -10.50 8.37 -24.43
N ASN A 262 -10.46 7.05 -24.61
CA ASN A 262 -10.01 6.39 -25.84
C ASN A 262 -11.20 5.67 -26.48
N ASN A 263 -11.45 5.92 -27.76
CA ASN A 263 -12.59 5.32 -28.49
C ASN A 263 -13.95 5.47 -27.77
N GLY A 264 -14.18 6.62 -27.13
CA GLY A 264 -15.43 6.90 -26.40
C GLY A 264 -15.54 6.22 -25.04
N ALA A 265 -14.50 5.53 -24.57
CA ALA A 265 -14.48 4.83 -23.29
C ALA A 265 -13.33 5.30 -22.37
N PRO A 266 -13.52 5.36 -21.04
CA PRO A 266 -12.45 5.68 -20.09
C PRO A 266 -11.33 4.64 -20.12
N SER A 267 -10.09 5.10 -20.17
CA SER A 267 -8.90 4.27 -20.28
C SER A 267 -7.79 4.75 -19.33
N PRO A 268 -7.84 4.43 -18.04
CA PRO A 268 -6.79 4.79 -17.09
C PRO A 268 -5.39 4.39 -17.56
N GLU A 269 -4.40 5.24 -17.32
CA GLU A 269 -3.02 4.97 -17.75
C GLU A 269 -2.26 4.00 -16.81
N GLY A 270 -2.85 3.59 -15.69
CA GLY A 270 -2.23 2.68 -14.73
C GLY A 270 -3.11 2.37 -13.52
N SER A 271 -2.55 1.73 -12.51
CA SER A 271 -3.16 1.46 -11.20
C SER A 271 -3.25 2.74 -10.34
N THR A 272 -4.00 2.64 -9.24
CA THR A 272 -3.86 3.54 -8.10
C THR A 272 -2.82 2.95 -7.15
N ASN A 273 -1.77 3.69 -6.86
CA ASN A 273 -0.83 3.31 -5.80
C ASN A 273 -1.27 3.91 -4.47
N PHE A 274 -1.11 3.13 -3.40
CA PHE A 274 -1.52 3.47 -2.05
C PHE A 274 -0.47 3.02 -1.05
N ASP A 275 -0.14 3.90 -0.12
CA ASP A 275 0.69 3.56 1.03
C ASP A 275 0.32 4.39 2.27
N ILE A 276 0.74 3.88 3.42
CA ILE A 276 0.77 4.62 4.68
C ILE A 276 2.23 4.69 5.12
N SER A 277 2.65 5.89 5.52
CA SER A 277 4.03 6.21 5.79
C SER A 277 4.22 6.83 7.17
N ALA A 278 5.13 6.22 7.92
CA ALA A 278 5.69 6.70 9.17
C ALA A 278 7.14 7.18 8.99
N VAL A 279 7.58 7.44 7.74
CA VAL A 279 8.93 7.94 7.41
C VAL A 279 9.19 9.27 8.08
N ASP A 280 8.16 10.11 8.19
CA ASP A 280 8.24 11.40 8.86
C ASP A 280 7.78 11.36 10.32
N GLY A 281 7.39 10.18 10.84
CA GLY A 281 6.86 10.00 12.19
C GLY A 281 5.39 9.55 12.21
N TYR A 282 4.77 9.53 13.39
CA TYR A 282 3.36 9.19 13.55
C TYR A 282 2.74 9.93 14.74
N ASN A 283 1.46 10.28 14.64
CA ASN A 283 0.73 11.05 15.66
C ASN A 283 -0.65 10.48 16.00
N ILE A 284 -1.17 9.59 15.15
CA ILE A 284 -2.49 9.00 15.32
C ILE A 284 -2.51 7.61 14.71
N SER A 285 -3.28 6.70 15.31
CA SER A 285 -3.50 5.38 14.72
C SER A 285 -4.30 5.53 13.43
N VAL A 286 -3.93 4.79 12.38
CA VAL A 286 -4.63 4.80 11.10
C VAL A 286 -4.64 3.41 10.48
N THR A 287 -5.76 3.07 9.85
CA THR A 287 -5.94 1.88 9.02
C THR A 287 -6.47 2.30 7.66
N GLY A 288 -5.88 1.81 6.58
CA GLY A 288 -6.31 2.08 5.21
C GLY A 288 -6.60 0.82 4.42
N TYR A 289 -7.71 0.81 3.69
CA TYR A 289 -8.16 -0.34 2.91
C TYR A 289 -9.12 0.04 1.78
N PRO A 290 -9.30 -0.82 0.75
CA PRO A 290 -10.33 -0.66 -0.26
C PRO A 290 -11.74 -0.74 0.35
N ALA A 291 -12.65 0.17 -0.01
CA ALA A 291 -14.00 0.23 0.55
C ALA A 291 -14.84 -1.01 0.26
N LYS A 292 -14.44 -1.82 -0.74
CA LYS A 292 -14.99 -3.15 -1.06
C LYS A 292 -13.84 -4.14 -1.20
N PRO A 293 -14.07 -5.45 -1.05
CA PRO A 293 -13.03 -6.44 -1.31
C PRO A 293 -12.42 -6.30 -2.71
N THR A 294 -11.13 -5.98 -2.78
CA THR A 294 -10.42 -5.64 -4.01
C THR A 294 -9.07 -6.35 -4.05
N TYR A 295 -8.73 -6.90 -5.22
CA TYR A 295 -7.40 -7.45 -5.45
C TYR A 295 -6.42 -6.32 -5.69
N CYS A 296 -5.37 -6.25 -4.87
CA CYS A 296 -4.27 -5.32 -5.06
C CYS A 296 -2.96 -6.11 -5.11
N THR A 297 -1.96 -5.53 -5.76
CA THR A 297 -0.63 -6.10 -5.86
C THR A 297 0.35 -5.37 -4.96
N TYR A 298 1.45 -6.04 -4.67
CA TYR A 298 2.57 -5.52 -3.88
C TYR A 298 3.87 -6.11 -4.42
N THR A 299 4.99 -5.46 -4.10
CA THR A 299 6.32 -5.98 -4.42
C THR A 299 6.73 -7.02 -3.37
N VAL A 300 7.00 -8.25 -3.78
CA VAL A 300 7.47 -9.29 -2.86
C VAL A 300 8.90 -8.96 -2.42
N PRO A 301 9.21 -8.90 -1.10
CA PRO A 301 10.55 -8.61 -0.60
C PRO A 301 11.66 -9.44 -1.24
N PRO A 302 12.89 -8.89 -1.35
CA PRO A 302 13.38 -7.64 -0.75
C PRO A 302 12.96 -6.35 -1.51
N GLU A 303 13.31 -5.18 -0.97
CA GLU A 303 12.98 -3.81 -1.41
C GLU A 303 13.33 -3.50 -2.88
N ASN A 304 14.29 -4.24 -3.46
CA ASN A 304 14.73 -4.11 -4.85
C ASN A 304 14.23 -5.23 -5.77
N SER A 305 13.20 -5.96 -5.35
CA SER A 305 12.60 -7.05 -6.09
C SER A 305 11.70 -6.55 -7.22
N ASN A 306 11.64 -7.32 -8.32
CA ASN A 306 10.67 -7.13 -9.40
C ASN A 306 9.56 -8.20 -9.36
N ILE A 307 9.46 -8.95 -8.25
CA ILE A 307 8.50 -10.05 -8.10
C ILE A 307 7.17 -9.48 -7.63
N LEU A 308 6.13 -9.69 -8.41
CA LEU A 308 4.76 -9.26 -8.09
C LEU A 308 4.09 -10.28 -7.16
N GLY A 309 3.54 -9.80 -6.05
CA GLY A 309 2.59 -10.51 -5.20
C GLY A 309 1.19 -9.92 -5.35
N ALA A 310 0.17 -10.68 -4.98
CA ALA A 310 -1.20 -10.18 -4.91
C ALA A 310 -1.92 -10.64 -3.65
N GLY A 311 -2.93 -9.88 -3.25
CA GLY A 311 -3.82 -10.20 -2.14
C GLY A 311 -5.21 -9.58 -2.36
N LYS A 312 -6.21 -10.12 -1.67
CA LYS A 312 -7.56 -9.54 -1.62
C LYS A 312 -7.71 -8.75 -0.33
N TYR A 313 -7.90 -7.44 -0.46
CA TYR A 313 -7.93 -6.49 0.64
C TYR A 313 -9.30 -5.84 0.79
N GLY A 314 -9.62 -5.40 2.01
CA GLY A 314 -10.89 -4.79 2.36
C GLY A 314 -10.95 -4.49 3.87
N PRO A 315 -12.15 -4.34 4.45
CA PRO A 315 -12.31 -4.02 5.88
C PRO A 315 -11.66 -5.03 6.82
N ASP A 316 -11.69 -6.32 6.48
CA ASP A 316 -11.17 -7.41 7.32
C ASP A 316 -9.68 -7.71 7.06
N ILE A 317 -9.19 -7.37 5.86
CA ILE A 317 -7.80 -7.56 5.43
C ILE A 317 -7.33 -6.24 4.87
N PHE A 318 -6.87 -5.34 5.74
CA PHE A 318 -6.49 -4.00 5.35
C PHE A 318 -5.18 -3.97 4.56
N LEU A 319 -4.99 -2.93 3.75
CA LEU A 319 -3.74 -2.73 3.01
C LEU A 319 -2.63 -2.35 3.97
N ALA A 320 -2.86 -1.32 4.78
CA ALA A 320 -1.86 -0.81 5.72
C ALA A 320 -2.48 -0.35 7.04
N ARG A 321 -1.71 -0.46 8.12
CA ARG A 321 -2.10 0.01 9.45
C ARG A 321 -0.90 0.42 10.28
N ILE A 322 -1.02 1.48 11.06
CA ILE A 322 -0.12 1.79 12.18
C ILE A 322 -0.93 2.11 13.43
N THR A 323 -0.47 1.59 14.57
CA THR A 323 -1.02 1.90 15.89
C THR A 323 -0.10 2.87 16.61
N ASP A 324 -0.64 4.02 16.99
CA ASP A 324 0.06 5.02 17.79
C ASP A 324 0.07 4.64 19.28
N SER A 325 1.23 4.82 19.93
CA SER A 325 1.44 4.51 21.35
C SER A 325 2.68 5.23 21.88
N GLU A 326 2.51 5.99 22.95
CA GLU A 326 3.61 6.64 23.67
C GLU A 326 4.69 5.63 24.09
N LYS A 327 4.27 4.46 24.59
CA LYS A 327 5.20 3.40 25.02
C LYS A 327 6.06 2.91 23.86
N THR A 328 5.45 2.71 22.68
CA THR A 328 6.18 2.31 21.48
C THR A 328 7.18 3.40 21.11
N CYS A 329 6.77 4.68 21.09
CA CYS A 329 7.66 5.79 20.79
C CYS A 329 8.87 5.88 21.75
N GLN A 330 8.62 5.77 23.05
CA GLN A 330 9.67 5.77 24.08
C GLN A 330 10.64 4.60 23.89
N SER A 331 10.18 3.43 23.46
CA SER A 331 11.08 2.30 23.15
C SER A 331 11.87 2.48 21.84
N SER A 332 11.30 3.19 20.85
CA SER A 332 11.92 3.51 19.55
C SER A 332 13.01 4.59 19.63
N SER A 333 13.15 5.23 20.80
CA SER A 333 14.10 6.30 21.10
C SER A 333 15.55 5.83 21.33
N GLN A 334 15.85 4.56 21.04
CA GLN A 334 17.18 3.98 21.28
C GLN A 334 18.04 4.06 20.02
N LEU A 335 19.25 4.59 20.15
CA LEU A 335 20.23 4.51 19.07
C LEU A 335 20.86 3.11 19.06
N PRO A 336 21.24 2.56 17.89
CA PRO A 336 21.91 1.26 17.83
C PRO A 336 23.16 1.20 18.70
N GLN A 337 23.43 0.02 19.26
CA GLN A 337 24.60 -0.23 20.09
C GLN A 337 25.89 0.12 19.31
N GLY A 338 26.71 1.03 19.84
CA GLY A 338 27.95 1.48 19.19
C GLY A 338 27.90 2.87 18.54
N TYR A 339 26.74 3.54 18.51
CA TYR A 339 26.65 4.96 18.19
C TYR A 339 27.12 5.83 19.38
N ASN A 340 28.40 5.72 19.72
CA ASN A 340 29.03 6.55 20.74
C ASN A 340 29.71 7.73 20.05
N LYS A 341 28.99 8.85 19.91
CA LYS A 341 29.58 10.13 19.51
C LYS A 341 29.96 10.92 20.76
N GLY A 342 31.04 10.53 21.45
CA GLY A 342 31.51 11.24 22.66
C GLY A 342 30.40 11.45 23.69
N ASP A 343 30.19 12.69 24.15
CA ASP A 343 29.17 13.11 25.13
C ASP A 343 27.73 13.16 24.60
N ALA A 344 27.45 12.66 23.39
CA ALA A 344 26.08 12.60 22.87
C ALA A 344 25.21 11.66 23.73
N PRO A 345 23.95 12.03 24.04
CA PRO A 345 23.07 11.17 24.81
C PRO A 345 22.91 9.82 24.12
N ALA A 346 22.98 8.73 24.90
CA ALA A 346 22.88 7.35 24.42
C ALA A 346 21.53 6.99 23.76
N LYS A 347 20.59 7.94 23.68
CA LYS A 347 19.21 7.81 23.23
C LYS A 347 18.74 9.14 22.63
N TRP A 348 17.97 9.08 21.54
CA TRP A 348 17.22 10.23 21.00
C TRP A 348 15.79 10.15 21.52
N ASP A 349 15.31 11.14 22.25
CA ASP A 349 13.90 11.15 22.65
C ASP A 349 13.03 11.55 21.46
N LEU A 350 12.43 10.55 20.81
CA LEU A 350 11.55 10.75 19.66
C LEU A 350 10.15 11.23 20.08
N THR A 351 9.87 11.24 21.38
CA THR A 351 8.55 11.57 21.94
C THR A 351 8.27 13.06 21.78
N VAL A 352 7.14 13.39 21.14
CA VAL A 352 6.65 14.76 21.10
C VAL A 352 5.61 14.94 22.20
N THR A 353 5.82 15.94 23.05
CA THR A 353 4.89 16.27 24.12
C THR A 353 4.46 17.73 24.06
N SER A 354 3.22 17.99 24.46
CA SER A 354 2.68 19.33 24.66
C SER A 354 1.91 19.37 25.98
N ASN A 355 2.23 20.33 26.84
CA ASN A 355 1.69 20.44 28.20
C ASN A 355 1.80 19.12 29.01
N GLY A 356 2.94 18.44 28.88
CA GLY A 356 3.23 17.18 29.58
C GLY A 356 2.44 15.97 29.07
N LYS A 357 1.79 16.06 27.90
CA LYS A 357 1.04 14.96 27.29
C LYS A 357 1.64 14.59 25.94
N TYR A 358 1.73 13.30 25.66
CA TYR A 358 2.13 12.75 24.37
C TYR A 358 1.25 13.27 23.22
N GLN A 359 1.89 13.59 22.09
CA GLN A 359 1.27 14.10 20.86
C GLN A 359 1.65 13.28 19.62
N GLY A 360 2.69 12.47 19.70
CA GLY A 360 3.20 11.70 18.58
C GLY A 360 4.69 11.38 18.73
N CYS A 361 5.23 10.76 17.70
CA CYS A 361 6.59 10.26 17.64
C CYS A 361 7.28 10.77 16.38
N MET A 362 8.44 11.39 16.53
CA MET A 362 9.31 11.71 15.40
C MET A 362 9.94 10.44 14.84
N SER A 363 10.19 10.42 13.53
CA SER A 363 11.13 9.45 12.98
C SER A 363 12.58 9.86 13.29
N PRO A 364 13.56 8.94 13.21
CA PRO A 364 14.98 9.29 13.30
C PRO A 364 15.40 10.36 12.29
N CYS A 365 14.83 10.37 11.08
CA CYS A 365 15.09 11.42 10.09
C CYS A 365 14.57 12.78 10.55
N SER A 366 13.31 12.87 10.98
CA SER A 366 12.71 14.12 11.46
C SER A 366 13.47 14.66 12.67
N TYR A 367 13.83 13.79 13.63
CA TYR A 367 14.62 14.15 14.80
C TYR A 367 16.02 14.66 14.40
N ALA A 368 16.72 13.96 13.52
CA ALA A 368 18.06 14.35 13.06
C ALA A 368 18.05 15.71 12.36
N LYS A 369 17.03 16.00 11.53
CA LYS A 369 16.86 17.30 10.86
C LYS A 369 16.65 18.44 11.86
N ILE A 370 15.76 18.27 12.84
CA ILE A 370 15.48 19.31 13.86
C ILE A 370 16.73 19.63 14.66
N ASN A 371 17.49 18.60 15.03
CA ASN A 371 18.66 18.74 15.88
C ASN A 371 19.95 19.02 15.08
N ASN A 372 19.84 19.19 13.76
CA ASN A 372 20.97 19.42 12.85
C ASN A 372 22.10 18.37 13.03
N ASP A 373 21.71 17.09 13.13
CA ASP A 373 22.65 15.99 13.34
C ASP A 373 23.46 15.72 12.05
N SER A 374 24.77 15.53 12.21
CA SER A 374 25.70 15.23 11.10
C SER A 374 25.36 13.96 10.31
N ASN A 375 24.57 13.05 10.87
CA ASN A 375 24.11 11.82 10.24
C ASN A 375 22.69 11.92 9.68
N GLN A 376 22.12 13.13 9.52
CA GLN A 376 20.80 13.31 8.92
C GLN A 376 20.64 12.56 7.59
N ASP A 377 21.67 12.59 6.72
CA ASP A 377 21.62 11.96 5.40
C ASP A 377 21.51 10.43 5.51
N LEU A 378 22.07 9.82 6.55
CA LEU A 378 21.98 8.39 6.80
C LEU A 378 20.56 7.96 7.18
N PHE A 379 19.92 8.70 8.08
CA PHE A 379 18.56 8.39 8.55
C PHE A 379 17.47 8.83 7.60
N CYS A 380 17.73 9.89 6.83
CA CYS A 380 16.80 10.41 5.83
C CYS A 380 17.02 9.80 4.44
N CYS A 381 17.92 8.83 4.30
CA CYS A 381 18.29 8.25 3.01
C CYS A 381 18.61 9.31 1.94
N ALA A 382 19.40 10.32 2.30
CA ALA A 382 19.74 11.46 1.45
C ALA A 382 21.25 11.49 1.13
N GLY A 383 21.68 12.45 0.31
CA GLY A 383 23.08 12.61 -0.05
C GLY A 383 23.67 11.35 -0.68
N LYS A 384 24.65 10.72 -0.01
CA LYS A 384 25.25 9.45 -0.47
C LYS A 384 24.37 8.21 -0.22
N TYR A 385 23.32 8.33 0.58
CA TYR A 385 22.37 7.27 0.95
C TYR A 385 21.07 7.28 0.11
N LYS A 386 21.05 8.02 -1.00
CA LYS A 386 19.87 8.28 -1.86
C LYS A 386 19.40 7.15 -2.78
N SER A 387 19.71 5.91 -2.45
CA SER A 387 19.20 4.73 -3.17
C SER A 387 18.98 3.60 -2.18
N SER A 388 18.04 2.68 -2.44
CA SER A 388 17.81 1.52 -1.56
C SER A 388 19.15 0.82 -1.23
N LYS A 389 19.95 0.49 -2.25
CA LYS A 389 21.27 -0.15 -2.06
C LYS A 389 22.19 0.61 -1.10
N THR A 390 22.15 1.93 -1.09
CA THR A 390 23.01 2.72 -0.21
C THR A 390 22.35 3.07 1.11
N CYS A 391 21.02 3.17 1.21
CA CYS A 391 20.35 3.41 2.50
C CYS A 391 20.23 2.13 3.34
N ASP A 392 20.03 0.98 2.70
CA ASP A 392 19.90 -0.31 3.37
C ASP A 392 21.26 -0.74 3.92
N GLN A 393 21.48 -0.47 5.20
CA GLN A 393 22.70 -0.84 5.89
C GLN A 393 22.67 -2.30 6.32
N ALA A 394 23.83 -2.96 6.29
CA ALA A 394 23.95 -4.33 6.79
C ALA A 394 23.60 -4.43 8.29
N THR A 395 23.05 -5.56 8.72
CA THR A 395 22.67 -5.80 10.12
C THR A 395 23.81 -5.43 11.08
N GLY A 396 23.49 -4.65 12.12
CA GLY A 396 24.45 -4.18 13.12
C GLY A 396 25.19 -2.90 12.73
N VAL A 397 25.05 -2.42 11.50
CA VAL A 397 25.50 -1.08 11.09
C VAL A 397 24.36 -0.09 11.27
N ILE A 398 24.67 1.07 11.82
CA ILE A 398 23.68 2.13 11.97
C ILE A 398 23.19 2.59 10.60
N GLY A 399 21.87 2.66 10.45
CA GLY A 399 21.17 3.09 9.25
C GLY A 399 19.71 3.33 9.54
N ALA A 400 18.98 3.90 8.57
CA ALA A 400 17.55 4.10 8.68
C ALA A 400 16.83 2.75 8.93
N ASN A 401 17.14 1.74 8.12
CA ASN A 401 16.55 0.40 8.15
C ASN A 401 16.86 -0.39 9.44
N ASN A 402 18.00 -0.15 10.08
CA ASN A 402 18.43 -0.84 11.31
C ASN A 402 18.18 -0.03 12.59
N SER A 403 17.41 1.06 12.50
CA SER A 403 17.04 1.84 13.69
C SER A 403 16.10 1.05 14.60
N THR A 404 16.14 1.33 15.91
CA THR A 404 15.17 0.73 16.83
C THR A 404 13.74 1.19 16.54
N TYR A 405 13.58 2.38 15.93
CA TYR A 405 12.33 2.85 15.37
C TYR A 405 11.74 1.87 14.34
N VAL A 406 12.50 1.52 13.29
CA VAL A 406 12.03 0.56 12.26
C VAL A 406 11.76 -0.82 12.87
N THR A 407 12.60 -1.25 13.81
CA THR A 407 12.45 -2.54 14.51
C THR A 407 11.18 -2.60 15.35
N ASN A 408 10.92 -1.58 16.16
CA ASN A 408 9.77 -1.55 17.08
C ASN A 408 8.46 -1.25 16.38
N LEU A 409 8.50 -0.64 15.19
CA LEU A 409 7.33 -0.49 14.35
C LEU A 409 6.98 -1.74 13.56
N ALA A 410 7.80 -2.80 13.59
CA ALA A 410 7.44 -4.07 12.96
C ALA A 410 6.09 -4.62 13.49
N PRO A 411 5.43 -5.52 12.75
CA PRO A 411 4.20 -6.14 13.21
C PRO A 411 4.31 -6.70 14.63
N PRO A 412 3.28 -6.51 15.48
CA PRO A 412 1.92 -6.08 15.15
C PRO A 412 1.68 -4.56 15.20
N VAL A 413 2.69 -3.74 15.51
CA VAL A 413 2.52 -2.29 15.68
C VAL A 413 2.11 -1.62 14.38
N SER A 414 2.83 -1.93 13.30
CA SER A 414 2.43 -1.59 11.95
C SER A 414 2.23 -2.84 11.10
N THR A 415 1.53 -2.67 9.98
CA THR A 415 1.36 -3.67 8.95
C THR A 415 1.42 -2.94 7.64
N HIS A 416 2.39 -3.30 6.81
CA HIS A 416 2.61 -2.70 5.50
C HIS A 416 2.70 -1.17 5.48
N VAL A 417 3.46 -0.62 6.43
CA VAL A 417 3.67 0.83 6.55
C VAL A 417 5.12 1.13 6.27
N TYR A 418 5.38 2.18 5.49
CA TYR A 418 6.73 2.68 5.30
C TYR A 418 7.31 3.21 6.60
N ARG A 419 8.30 2.55 7.16
CA ARG A 419 8.96 2.98 8.40
C ARG A 419 10.20 3.83 8.14
N PHE A 420 10.74 3.74 6.92
CA PHE A 420 11.84 4.55 6.40
C PHE A 420 11.69 4.67 4.87
N ALA A 421 12.50 5.54 4.24
CA ALA A 421 12.26 5.98 2.86
C ALA A 421 12.32 4.90 1.77
N TYR A 422 12.95 3.75 2.03
CA TYR A 422 13.10 2.65 1.07
C TYR A 422 12.45 1.34 1.56
N ASP A 423 11.43 1.42 2.44
CA ASP A 423 10.66 0.26 2.93
C ASP A 423 9.64 -0.26 1.89
N ASP A 424 9.97 -0.17 0.60
CA ASP A 424 9.05 -0.30 -0.55
C ASP A 424 8.38 -1.68 -0.61
N ALA A 425 9.14 -2.75 -0.37
CA ALA A 425 8.62 -4.11 -0.48
C ALA A 425 7.61 -4.50 0.61
N ILE A 426 7.43 -3.64 1.61
CA ILE A 426 6.47 -3.85 2.68
C ILE A 426 5.32 -2.85 2.57
N GLY A 427 5.54 -1.65 2.01
CA GLY A 427 4.58 -0.53 2.12
C GLY A 427 3.82 -0.12 0.86
N ASP A 428 4.23 -0.51 -0.36
CA ASP A 428 3.60 -0.04 -1.61
C ASP A 428 2.58 -1.04 -2.16
N PHE A 429 1.37 -0.55 -2.45
CA PHE A 429 0.31 -1.34 -3.07
C PHE A 429 -0.22 -0.68 -4.33
N ALA A 430 -0.43 -1.49 -5.37
CA ALA A 430 -1.12 -1.07 -6.57
C ALA A 430 -2.51 -1.75 -6.63
N CYS A 431 -3.57 -0.96 -6.59
CA CYS A 431 -4.95 -1.41 -6.76
C CYS A 431 -5.50 -0.98 -8.13
N PRO A 432 -6.57 -1.62 -8.64
CA PRO A 432 -7.26 -1.17 -9.85
C PRO A 432 -7.59 0.32 -9.79
N ALA A 433 -7.49 1.02 -10.91
CA ALA A 433 -7.61 2.47 -10.97
C ALA A 433 -8.92 3.03 -10.39
N GLN A 434 -9.99 2.24 -10.41
CA GLN A 434 -11.34 2.57 -9.93
C GLN A 434 -11.57 2.30 -8.44
N THR A 435 -10.53 1.88 -7.72
CA THR A 435 -10.68 1.49 -6.31
C THR A 435 -11.05 2.68 -5.45
N ASP A 436 -12.17 2.56 -4.72
CA ASP A 436 -12.51 3.47 -3.65
C ASP A 436 -11.79 3.05 -2.36
N PHE A 437 -11.34 4.00 -1.56
CA PHE A 437 -10.58 3.73 -0.34
C PHE A 437 -11.29 4.28 0.90
N MET A 438 -11.07 3.59 2.02
CA MET A 438 -11.48 3.98 3.36
C MET A 438 -10.25 4.14 4.25
N ILE A 439 -10.12 5.31 4.88
CA ILE A 439 -9.06 5.66 5.81
C ILE A 439 -9.72 5.91 7.17
N VAL A 440 -9.46 5.03 8.12
CA VAL A 440 -10.03 5.11 9.47
C VAL A 440 -8.95 5.55 10.45
N PHE A 441 -9.18 6.70 11.09
CA PHE A 441 -8.34 7.18 12.18
C PHE A 441 -8.87 6.67 13.52
N GLY A 442 -7.98 6.17 14.38
CA GLY A 442 -8.33 5.54 15.66
C GLY A 442 -8.11 4.03 15.65
N THR A 443 -8.33 3.38 16.79
CA THR A 443 -8.25 1.92 16.88
C THR A 443 -9.51 1.32 16.26
N ALA A 444 -9.36 0.58 15.16
CA ALA A 444 -10.40 -0.35 14.73
C ALA A 444 -10.72 -1.25 15.93
N ASN A 445 -11.95 -1.20 16.43
CA ASN A 445 -12.40 -2.11 17.48
C ASN A 445 -12.05 -3.55 17.06
N GLY A 446 -11.38 -4.28 17.95
CA GLY A 446 -11.02 -5.68 17.73
C GLY A 446 -12.22 -6.61 17.60
#